data_AF-J7QNZ0-F1
#
_entry.id   AF-J7QNZ0-F1
#
_cell.length_a   1.000
_cell.length_b   1.000
_cell.length_c   1.000
_cell.angle_alpha   90.00
_cell.angle_beta   90.00
_cell.angle_gamma   90.00
#
_symmetry.space_group_name_H-M   'P 1'
#
loop_
_entity.id
_entity.type
_entity.pdbx_description
1 polymer ?
#
loop_
_entity_poly.entity_id
_entity_poly.type
_entity_poly.pdbx_seq_one_letter_code
_entity_poly.pdbx_strand_id
1 'polypeptide(L)' 'MKTPHPDDFRIERDGSRIVVTFTPAGKQFAYDADGGELQAGAAAQAEPEQVDYDPLDVERMAAELAGAVIRAH' A
#
# COMPACT_ATOMS: atom_id res chain seq x y z
N MET A 1 -3.47 -6.32 -18.17
CA MET A 1 -2.65 -5.63 -17.16
C MET A 1 -3.25 -4.29 -16.87
N LYS A 2 -3.95 -4.17 -15.75
CA LYS A 2 -4.33 -2.89 -15.16
C LYS A 2 -3.16 -2.36 -14.34
N THR A 3 -2.82 -1.10 -14.53
CA THR A 3 -1.81 -0.40 -13.72
C THR A 3 -2.49 0.16 -12.47
N PRO A 4 -1.88 0.03 -11.28
CA PRO A 4 -2.41 0.60 -10.03
C PRO A 4 -2.61 2.12 -10.15
N HIS A 5 -3.77 2.62 -9.72
CA HIS A 5 -4.06 4.06 -9.64
C HIS A 5 -4.09 4.55 -8.19
N PRO A 6 -3.75 5.82 -7.91
CA PRO A 6 -3.78 6.36 -6.56
C PRO A 6 -5.13 6.20 -5.85
N ASP A 7 -6.25 6.31 -6.58
CA ASP A 7 -7.60 6.12 -6.04
C ASP A 7 -7.91 4.65 -5.64
N ASP A 8 -7.10 3.69 -6.13
CA ASP A 8 -7.19 2.29 -5.70
C ASP A 8 -6.61 2.07 -4.29
N PHE A 9 -5.95 3.07 -3.71
CA PHE A 9 -5.29 2.97 -2.41
C PHE A 9 -5.99 3.78 -1.33
N ARG A 10 -6.14 3.17 -0.15
CA ARG A 10 -6.50 3.86 1.09
C ARG A 10 -5.26 4.01 1.95
N ILE A 11 -5.00 5.22 2.44
CA ILE A 11 -3.86 5.50 3.33
C ILE A 11 -4.39 5.85 4.72
N GLU A 12 -3.87 5.16 5.72
CA GLU A 12 -4.21 5.35 7.13
C GLU A 12 -2.92 5.65 7.89
N ARG A 13 -2.93 6.65 8.77
CA ARG A 13 -1.80 6.98 9.63
C ARG A 13 -2.20 6.79 11.08
N ASP A 14 -1.45 5.95 11.79
CA ASP A 14 -1.61 5.70 13.22
C ASP A 14 -0.29 6.03 13.92
N GLY A 15 -0.20 7.25 14.47
CA GLY A 15 1.02 7.78 15.07
C GLY A 15 2.20 7.81 14.09
N SER A 16 3.21 6.99 14.37
CA SER A 16 4.42 6.82 13.54
C SER A 16 4.30 5.70 12.50
N ARG A 17 3.13 5.07 12.36
CA ARG A 17 2.87 4.01 11.38
C ARG A 17 1.99 4.54 10.26
N ILE A 18 2.36 4.22 9.02
CA ILE A 18 1.58 4.48 7.82
C ILE A 18 1.17 3.14 7.24
N VAL A 19 -0.13 2.95 6.99
CA VAL A 19 -0.69 1.76 6.37
C VAL A 19 -1.30 2.15 5.05
N VAL A 20 -0.81 1.54 3.98
CA VAL A 20 -1.33 1.70 2.62
C VAL A 20 -2.06 0.42 2.25
N THR A 21 -3.37 0.52 2.03
CA THR A 21 -4.23 -0.59 1.64
C THR A 21 -4.57 -0.50 0.16
N PHE A 22 -4.13 -1.48 -0.63
CA PHE A 22 -4.60 -1.65 -2.00
C PHE A 22 -6.00 -2.26 -1.98
N THR A 23 -7.01 -1.42 -2.20
CA THR A 23 -8.42 -1.76 -2.02
C THR A 23 -8.93 -2.88 -2.93
N PRO A 24 -8.50 -3.02 -4.22
CA PRO A 24 -8.99 -4.09 -5.09
C PRO A 24 -8.63 -5.50 -4.62
N ALA A 25 -7.61 -5.66 -3.76
CA ALA A 25 -7.17 -6.96 -3.26
C ALA A 25 -7.14 -7.04 -1.72
N GLY A 26 -7.47 -5.95 -1.02
CA GLY A 26 -7.30 -5.83 0.43
C GLY A 26 -5.86 -6.00 0.92
N LYS A 27 -4.84 -5.85 0.03
CA LYS A 27 -3.42 -6.03 0.38
C LYS A 27 -2.95 -4.82 1.18
N GLN A 28 -2.32 -5.04 2.33
CA GLN A 28 -1.87 -3.98 3.21
C GLN A 28 -0.35 -3.93 3.29
N PHE A 29 0.20 -2.73 3.13
CA PHE A 29 1.62 -2.41 3.27
C PHE A 29 1.79 -1.46 4.44
N ALA A 30 2.71 -1.76 5.35
CA ALA A 30 2.95 -0.90 6.50
C ALA A 30 4.36 -0.35 6.48
N TYR A 31 4.48 0.94 6.73
CA TYR A 31 5.72 1.70 6.78
C TYR A 31 5.81 2.45 8.11
N ASP A 32 7.03 2.67 8.60
CA ASP A 32 7.30 3.59 9.69
C ASP A 32 7.35 5.04 9.19
N ALA A 33 7.52 5.98 10.12
CA ALA A 33 7.58 7.40 9.83
C ALA A 33 8.85 7.83 9.07
N ASP A 34 9.88 6.98 9.06
CA ASP A 34 11.14 7.21 8.34
C ASP A 34 11.13 6.56 6.94
N GLY A 35 10.06 5.85 6.59
CA GLY A 35 9.88 5.17 5.31
C GLY A 35 10.41 3.73 5.29
N GLY A 36 10.83 3.20 6.43
CA GLY A 36 11.17 1.80 6.60
C GLY A 36 9.93 0.92 6.50
N GLU A 37 9.99 -0.13 5.69
CA GLU A 37 8.90 -1.11 5.57
C GLU A 37 8.82 -1.96 6.84
N LEU A 38 7.71 -1.84 7.58
CA LEU A 38 7.44 -2.58 8.80
C LEU A 38 6.81 -3.95 8.53
N GLN A 39 6.02 -4.04 7.44
CA GLN A 39 5.37 -5.27 7.04
C GLN A 39 5.22 -5.30 5.52
N ALA A 40 5.90 -6.27 4.91
CA ALA A 40 5.73 -6.58 3.50
C ALA A 40 4.32 -7.09 3.24
N GLY A 41 3.75 -6.63 2.13
CA GLY A 41 2.35 -6.78 1.73
C GLY A 41 1.72 -8.14 2.05
N ALA A 42 1.14 -8.28 3.23
CA ALA A 42 0.39 -9.47 3.59
C ALA A 42 -1.04 -9.29 3.09
N ALA A 43 -1.53 -10.20 2.26
CA ALA A 43 -2.95 -10.24 1.90
C ALA A 43 -3.76 -10.44 3.19
N ALA A 44 -4.71 -9.55 3.46
CA ALA A 44 -5.56 -9.63 4.64
C ALA A 44 -6.59 -10.75 4.47
N GLN A 45 -6.18 -12.04 4.46
CA GLN A 45 -7.02 -13.26 4.40
C GLN A 45 -8.14 -13.32 3.34
N ALA A 46 -8.33 -12.27 2.53
CA ALA A 46 -9.29 -12.20 1.46
C ALA A 46 -8.72 -13.01 0.30
N GLU A 47 -9.50 -13.97 -0.18
CA GLU A 47 -9.21 -14.62 -1.45
C GLU A 47 -8.95 -13.53 -2.49
N PRO A 48 -7.85 -13.60 -3.25
CA PRO A 48 -7.65 -12.63 -4.30
C PRO A 48 -8.80 -12.83 -5.28
N GLU A 49 -9.75 -11.89 -5.34
CA GLU A 49 -10.40 -11.60 -6.60
C GLU A 49 -9.28 -11.55 -7.64
N GLN A 50 -9.43 -12.19 -8.80
CA GLN A 50 -8.40 -12.19 -9.82
C GLN A 50 -8.13 -10.76 -10.29
N VAL A 51 -7.28 -10.05 -9.56
CA VAL A 51 -6.87 -8.70 -9.81
C VAL A 51 -5.75 -8.77 -10.83
N ASP A 52 -6.02 -8.30 -12.05
CA ASP A 52 -5.07 -8.19 -13.16
C ASP A 52 -4.10 -7.01 -12.95
N TYR A 53 -3.51 -6.91 -11.76
CA TYR A 53 -2.49 -5.92 -11.40
C TYR A 53 -1.15 -6.61 -11.21
N ASP A 54 -0.07 -5.94 -11.62
CA ASP A 54 1.29 -6.41 -11.34
C ASP A 54 1.61 -6.20 -9.84
N PRO A 55 1.96 -7.24 -9.08
CA PRO A 55 2.30 -7.11 -7.66
C PRO A 55 3.43 -6.10 -7.38
N LEU A 56 4.41 -5.99 -8.28
CA LEU A 56 5.54 -5.08 -8.13
C LEU A 56 5.12 -3.63 -8.35
N ASP A 57 4.19 -3.38 -9.28
CA ASP A 57 3.64 -2.04 -9.48
C ASP A 57 2.81 -1.60 -8.26
N VAL A 58 2.05 -2.53 -7.67
CA VAL A 58 1.27 -2.25 -6.45
C VAL A 58 2.20 -1.91 -5.28
N GLU A 59 3.29 -2.67 -5.11
CA GLU A 59 4.30 -2.45 -4.08
C GLU A 59 5.03 -1.12 -4.26
N ARG A 60 5.46 -0.79 -5.48
CA ARG A 60 6.10 0.50 -5.79
C ARG A 60 5.17 1.66 -5.51
N MET A 61 3.91 1.59 -5.96
CA MET A 61 2.95 2.65 -5.73
C MET A 61 2.66 2.83 -4.24
N ALA A 62 2.55 1.74 -3.48
CA ALA A 62 2.36 1.81 -2.03
C ALA A 62 3.52 2.53 -1.32
N ALA A 63 4.77 2.23 -1.70
CA ALA A 63 5.95 2.90 -1.17
C ALA A 63 6.01 4.39 -1.57
N GLU A 64 5.67 4.72 -2.82
CA GLU A 64 5.63 6.11 -3.29
C GLU A 64 4.58 6.94 -2.53
N LEU A 65 3.38 6.38 -2.30
CA LEU A 65 2.30 6.99 -1.53
C LEU A 65 2.69 7.17 -0.05
N ALA A 66 3.27 6.15 0.58
CA ALA A 66 3.75 6.26 1.96
C ALA A 66 4.82 7.37 2.09
N GLY A 67 5.78 7.40 1.18
CA GLY A 67 6.81 8.45 1.13
C GLY A 67 6.23 9.85 0.90
N ALA A 68 5.16 9.97 0.12
CA ALA A 68 4.47 11.25 -0.06
C ALA A 68 3.79 11.74 1.23
N VAL A 69 3.17 10.83 1.99
CA VAL A 69 2.57 11.15 3.29
C VAL A 69 3.62 11.54 4.32
N ILE A 70 4.78 10.87 4.34
CA ILE A 70 5.89 11.21 5.24
C ILE A 70 6.39 12.64 4.96
N ARG A 71 6.61 12.98 3.69
CA ARG A 71 7.13 14.30 3.30
C ARG A 71 6.15 15.47 3.49
N ALA A 72 4.85 15.18 3.60
CA ALA A 72 3.82 16.19 3.77
C ALA A 72 3.72 16.72 5.22
N HIS A 73 4.48 16.14 6.15
CA HIS A 73 4.54 16.48 7.57
C HIS A 73 5.97 16.82 8.00
#